data_AF-A0A7C1CRA7-F1
#
_entry.id   AF-A0A7C1CRA7-F1
#
_cell.length_a   1.000
_cell.length_b   1.000
_cell.length_c   1.000
_cell.angle_alpha   90.00
_cell.angle_beta   90.00
_cell.angle_gamma   90.00
#
_symmetry.space_group_name_H-M   'P 1'
#
loop_
_entity.id
_entity.type
_entity.pdbx_description
1 polymer ?
#
loop_
_entity_poly.entity_id
_entity_poly.type
_entity_poly.pdbx_seq_one_letter_code
_entity_poly.pdbx_strand_id
1 'polypeptide(L)' 'MEEVSAKIDFNYAIYPKYQLRFGMSSAYLTFMPGLIKGTNPQSFIQRWEIPKQHTLEHGIYLSNEFDLGRISFKAGFRI' A
#
# COMPACT_ATOMS: atom_id res chain seq x y z
N MET A 1 12.10 8.46 -6.22
CA MET A 1 11.07 7.43 -6.03
C MET A 1 9.76 8.12 -6.30
N GLU A 2 9.04 7.68 -7.32
CA GLU A 2 7.74 8.27 -7.70
C GLU A 2 6.66 7.29 -7.29
N GLU A 3 5.66 7.80 -6.58
CA GLU A 3 4.51 7.03 -6.10
C GLU A 3 3.24 7.78 -6.46
N VAL A 4 2.29 7.06 -7.07
CA VAL A 4 0.95 7.56 -7.31
C VAL A 4 -0.03 6.59 -6.66
N SER A 5 -0.78 7.08 -5.67
CA SER A 5 -1.75 6.27 -4.93
C SER A 5 -3.15 6.85 -5.01
N ALA A 6 -4.14 5.97 -5.10
CA ALA A 6 -5.55 6.29 -4.96
C ALA A 6 -6.14 5.44 -3.83
N LYS A 7 -6.95 6.05 -2.97
CA LYS A 7 -7.64 5.37 -1.88
C LYS A 7 -9.08 5.86 -1.78
N ILE A 8 -9.99 4.93 -1.52
CA ILE A 8 -11.40 5.21 -1.32
C ILE A 8 -11.82 4.50 -0.04
N ASP A 9 -12.36 5.25 0.90
CA ASP A 9 -12.81 4.76 2.21
C ASP A 9 -14.29 5.09 2.41
N PHE A 10 -15.04 4.13 2.92
CA PHE A 10 -16.45 4.24 3.26
C PHE A 10 -16.66 3.94 4.73
N ASN A 11 -17.48 4.77 5.37
CA ASN A 11 -17.93 4.54 6.73
C ASN A 11 -19.46 4.61 6.75
N TYR A 12 -20.08 3.50 7.13
CA TYR A 12 -21.52 3.34 7.14
C TYR A 12 -21.99 2.93 8.54
N ALA A 13 -22.78 3.80 9.17
CA ALA A 13 -23.41 3.51 10.44
C ALA A 13 -24.76 2.82 10.19
N ILE A 14 -24.81 1.49 10.35
CA ILE A 14 -26.06 0.73 10.20
C ILE A 14 -27.00 1.04 11.38
N TYR A 15 -26.44 1.15 12.57
CA TYR A 15 -27.10 1.59 13.79
C TYR A 15 -26.13 2.47 14.60
N PRO A 16 -26.60 3.27 15.57
CA PRO A 16 -25.70 4.06 16.44
C PRO A 16 -24.59 3.22 17.13
N LYS A 17 -24.86 1.92 17.29
CA LYS A 17 -23.99 0.94 17.94
C LYS A 17 -23.29 -0.02 16.96
N TYR A 18 -23.54 0.08 15.65
CA TYR A 18 -22.96 -0.80 14.65
C TYR A 18 -22.41 0.02 13.48
N GLN A 19 -21.09 0.02 13.33
CA GLN A 19 -20.39 0.73 12.28
C GLN A 19 -19.66 -0.25 11.36
N LEU A 20 -19.91 -0.12 10.08
CA LEU A 20 -19.23 -0.85 9.02
C LEU A 20 -18.28 0.11 8.29
N ARG A 21 -17.00 -0.23 8.24
CA ARG A 21 -15.96 0.50 7.52
C ARG A 21 -15.36 -0.38 6.45
N PHE A 22 -15.27 0.09 5.22
CA PHE A 22 -14.65 -0.64 4.14
C PHE A 22 -14.00 0.30 3.16
N GLY A 23 -13.06 -0.20 2.38
CA GLY A 23 -12.38 0.64 1.42
C GLY A 23 -11.41 -0.15 0.55
N MET A 24 -10.86 0.56 -0.42
CA MET A 24 -9.86 0.04 -1.34
C MET A 24 -8.74 1.05 -1.54
N SER A 25 -7.54 0.56 -1.74
CA SER A 25 -6.34 1.33 -2.04
C SER A 25 -5.62 0.72 -3.24
N SER A 26 -5.09 1.57 -4.10
CA SER A 26 -4.20 1.19 -5.17
C SER A 26 -2.99 2.12 -5.17
N ALA A 27 -1.79 1.57 -5.27
CA ALA A 27 -0.56 2.36 -5.36
C ALA A 27 0.31 1.87 -6.51
N TYR A 28 0.84 2.81 -7.28
CA TYR A 28 1.80 2.56 -8.35
C TYR A 28 3.15 3.15 -7.94
N LEU A 29 4.13 2.28 -7.71
CA LEU A 29 5.46 2.64 -7.26
C LEU A 29 6.47 2.42 -8.38
N THR A 30 7.29 3.42 -8.64
CA THR A 30 8.45 3.30 -9.54
C THR A 30 9.74 3.32 -8.74
N PHE A 31 10.40 2.16 -8.68
CA PHE A 31 11.73 1.98 -8.13
C PHE A 31 12.77 2.29 -9.21
N MET A 32 13.71 3.16 -8.87
CA MET A 32 14.88 3.45 -9.68
C MET A 32 16.08 2.81 -8.97
N PRO A 33 16.36 1.51 -9.20
CA PRO A 33 17.53 0.89 -8.65
C PRO A 33 18.76 1.57 -9.28
N GLY A 34 19.62 2.12 -8.44
CA GLY A 34 20.66 3.06 -8.85
C GLY A 34 21.64 2.51 -9.90
N LEU A 35 22.43 3.43 -10.45
CA LEU A 35 23.43 3.11 -11.46
C LEU A 35 24.67 2.48 -10.81
N ILE A 36 25.08 1.29 -11.26
CA ILE A 36 26.35 0.68 -10.85
C ILE A 36 27.42 1.09 -11.87
N LYS A 37 28.44 1.82 -11.41
CA LYS A 37 29.64 2.16 -12.20
C LYS A 37 30.87 1.50 -11.58
N GLY A 38 31.64 0.80 -12.41
CA GLY A 38 32.98 0.34 -12.02
C GLY A 38 33.91 1.55 -11.80
N THR A 39 34.62 1.59 -10.68
CA THR A 39 35.52 2.70 -10.32
C THR A 39 36.91 2.59 -10.95
N ASN A 40 37.21 1.50 -11.67
CA ASN A 40 38.52 1.21 -12.25
C ASN A 40 38.40 0.94 -13.78
N PRO A 41 39.25 1.55 -14.64
CA PRO A 41 39.23 1.35 -16.09
C PRO A 41 39.48 -0.10 -16.56
N GLN A 42 39.99 -0.99 -15.71
CA GLN A 42 40.15 -2.43 -16.01
C GLN A 42 38.98 -3.29 -15.53
N SER A 43 37.91 -2.68 -15.00
CA SER A 43 36.76 -3.41 -14.49
C SER A 43 35.94 -4.02 -15.63
N PHE A 44 35.58 -5.30 -15.49
CA PHE A 44 34.77 -6.05 -16.46
C PHE A 44 33.38 -5.41 -16.70
N ILE A 45 32.87 -4.64 -15.73
CA ILE A 45 31.60 -3.92 -15.81
C ILE A 45 31.90 -2.41 -15.81
N GLN A 46 31.77 -1.78 -16.97
CA GLN A 46 32.00 -0.34 -17.14
C GLN A 46 30.79 0.51 -16.72
N ARG A 47 29.57 0.02 -17.00
CA ARG A 47 28.31 0.67 -16.60
C ARG A 47 27.17 -0.35 -16.65
N TRP A 48 26.52 -0.58 -15.52
CA TRP A 48 25.31 -1.39 -15.43
C TRP A 48 24.17 -0.52 -14.89
N GLU A 49 23.19 -0.25 -15.73
CA GLU A 49 21.97 0.46 -15.35
C GLU A 49 20.92 -0.58 -14.98
N ILE A 50 20.55 -0.62 -13.69
CA ILE A 50 19.51 -1.53 -13.26
C ILE A 50 18.18 -0.96 -13.80
N PRO A 51 17.38 -1.74 -14.54
CA PRO A 51 16.15 -1.23 -15.14
C PRO A 51 15.18 -0.74 -14.07
N LYS A 52 14.42 0.31 -14.39
CA LYS A 52 13.34 0.79 -13.53
C LYS A 52 12.35 -0.35 -13.28
N GLN A 53 12.01 -0.56 -12.02
CA GLN A 53 11.04 -1.56 -11.62
C GLN A 53 9.74 -0.87 -11.20
N HIS A 54 8.63 -1.35 -11.74
CA HIS A 54 7.30 -0.84 -11.42
C HIS A 54 6.57 -1.87 -10.57
N THR A 55 5.93 -1.43 -9.50
CA THR A 55 5.10 -2.28 -8.63
C THR A 55 3.73 -1.66 -8.53
N LEU A 56 2.71 -2.51 -8.68
CA LEU A 56 1.32 -2.14 -8.51
C LEU A 56 0.80 -2.88 -7.28
N GLU A 57 0.41 -2.12 -6.28
CA GLU A 57 -0.16 -2.63 -5.05
C GLU A 57 -1.66 -2.35 -5.03
N HIS A 58 -2.44 -3.36 -4.69
CA HIS A 58 -3.87 -3.23 -4.48
C HIS A 58 -4.19 -3.76 -3.09
N GLY A 59 -5.08 -3.08 -2.40
CA GLY A 59 -5.57 -3.54 -1.12
C GLY A 59 -7.05 -3.25 -0.98
N ILE A 60 -7.78 -4.17 -0.39
CA ILE A 60 -9.17 -3.99 0.01
C ILE A 60 -9.28 -4.32 1.50
N TYR A 61 -10.13 -3.59 2.21
CA TYR A 61 -10.36 -3.88 3.62
C TYR A 61 -11.84 -3.76 3.98
N LEU A 62 -12.21 -4.52 4.99
CA LEU A 62 -13.53 -4.54 5.60
C LEU A 62 -13.34 -4.62 7.11
N SER A 63 -14.03 -3.77 7.85
CA SER A 63 -14.00 -3.74 9.31
C SER A 63 -15.39 -3.47 9.85
N ASN A 64 -15.72 -4.16 10.93
CA ASN A 64 -16.95 -3.98 11.68
C ASN A 64 -16.62 -3.59 13.10
N GLU A 65 -17.39 -2.66 13.62
CA GLU A 65 -17.32 -2.20 14.99
C GLU A 65 -18.71 -2.27 15.62
N PHE A 66 -18.79 -2.95 16.75
CA PHE A 66 -20.02 -3.14 17.51
C PHE A 66 -19.83 -2.65 18.94
N ASP A 67 -20.67 -1.71 19.36
CA ASP A 67 -20.61 -1.05 20.65
C ASP A 67 -21.76 -1.51 21.56
N LEU A 68 -21.42 -2.09 22.70
CA LEU A 68 -22.37 -2.54 23.74
C LEU A 68 -22.42 -1.58 24.94
N GLY A 69 -22.01 -0.33 24.76
CA GLY A 69 -22.00 0.76 25.73
C GLY A 69 -20.77 0.75 26.65
N ARG A 70 -20.50 -0.37 27.32
CA ARG A 70 -19.33 -0.53 28.20
C ARG A 70 -18.16 -1.26 27.55
N ILE A 71 -18.44 -1.98 26.46
CA ILE A 71 -17.47 -2.82 25.75
C ILE A 71 -17.70 -2.61 24.26
N SER A 72 -16.62 -2.44 23.49
CA SER A 72 -16.67 -2.38 22.04
C SER A 72 -15.87 -3.53 21.42
N PHE A 73 -16.45 -4.16 20.41
CA PHE A 73 -15.82 -5.22 19.63
C PHE A 73 -15.48 -4.67 18.25
N LYS A 74 -14.22 -4.85 17.85
CA LYS A 74 -13.74 -4.46 16.52
C LYS A 74 -13.13 -5.66 15.85
N ALA A 75 -13.62 -5.97 14.66
CA ALA A 75 -13.07 -7.01 13.81
C ALA A 75 -12.80 -6.42 12.42
N GLY A 76 -11.76 -6.90 11.75
CA GLY A 76 -11.43 -6.43 10.42
C GLY A 76 -10.56 -7.41 9.67
N PHE A 77 -10.64 -7.29 8.35
CA PHE A 77 -9.96 -8.13 7.39
C PHE A 77 -9.43 -7.25 6.25
N ARG A 78 -8.22 -7.56 5.78
CA ARG A 78 -7.55 -6.85 4.68
C ARG A 78 -6.86 -7.86 3.77
N ILE A 79 -6.99 -7.65 2.46
CA ILE A 79 -6.25 -8.34 1.39
C ILE A 79 -5.51 -7.28 0.61
#